data_AF-A0A354EJ43-F1
#
_entry.id   AF-A0A354EJ43-F1
#
_cell.length_a   1.000
_cell.length_b   1.000
_cell.length_c   1.000
_cell.angle_alpha   90.00
_cell.angle_beta   90.00
_cell.angle_gamma   90.00
#
_symmetry.space_group_name_H-M   'P 1'
#
loop_
_entity.id
_entity.type
_entity.pdbx_description
1 polymer ?
#
loop_
_entity_poly.entity_id
_entity_poly.type
_entity_poly.pdbx_seq_one_letter_code
_entity_poly.pdbx_strand_id
1 'polypeptide(L)'
;MSEIKNNTDDVLELMRSYELILKDLYQLFADKIPTEKEFWKKLSEEENKHAYWLEVLNMNIQKRDISLNDDERFNLPLIKSSTEHAKEALEDFSKMELTLFDALVFAKDVENSMIEKKFFEVFYGISDDFDRVMKLLKEETEKHSERIEEKLAEC
;
A
#
# COMPACT_ATOMS: atom_id res chain seq x y z
N MET A 1 -0.76 1.39 -31.60
CA MET A 1 -0.26 1.88 -30.30
C MET A 1 -1.48 1.96 -29.40
N SER A 2 -1.70 0.96 -28.55
CA SER A 2 -2.85 0.95 -27.64
C SER A 2 -2.61 1.97 -26.53
N GLU A 3 -3.51 2.94 -26.41
CA GLU A 3 -3.61 3.76 -25.20
C GLU A 3 -3.75 2.83 -24.00
N ILE A 4 -2.81 2.92 -23.06
CA ILE A 4 -2.99 2.36 -21.73
C ILE A 4 -4.10 3.20 -21.10
N LYS A 5 -5.34 2.70 -21.17
CA LYS A 5 -6.43 3.24 -20.36
C LYS A 5 -6.05 2.97 -18.91
N ASN A 6 -5.53 3.98 -18.22
CA ASN A 6 -5.52 3.99 -16.76
C ASN A 6 -6.98 4.03 -16.30
N ASN A 7 -7.56 2.84 -16.12
CA ASN A 7 -8.87 2.73 -15.53
C ASN A 7 -8.68 2.85 -14.03
N THR A 8 -9.08 3.98 -13.45
CA THR A 8 -9.05 4.22 -11.99
C THR A 8 -9.94 3.27 -11.20
N ASP A 9 -10.75 2.45 -11.90
CA ASP A 9 -11.60 1.42 -11.31
C ASP A 9 -10.99 0.01 -11.43
N ASP A 10 -9.76 -0.12 -11.93
CA ASP A 10 -9.02 -1.38 -11.91
C ASP A 10 -8.47 -1.67 -10.50
N VAL A 11 -8.77 -2.86 -9.98
CA VAL A 11 -8.38 -3.24 -8.61
C VAL A 11 -6.88 -3.19 -8.38
N LEU A 12 -6.05 -3.59 -9.37
CA LEU A 12 -4.59 -3.60 -9.22
C LEU A 12 -4.02 -2.20 -9.35
N GLU A 13 -4.59 -1.35 -10.21
CA GLU A 13 -4.19 0.05 -10.28
C GLU A 13 -4.55 0.81 -9.00
N LEU A 14 -5.70 0.49 -8.40
CA LEU A 14 -6.08 1.05 -7.10
C LEU A 14 -5.13 0.61 -5.99
N MET A 15 -4.77 -0.67 -5.93
CA MET A 15 -3.76 -1.15 -4.98
C MET A 15 -2.40 -0.50 -5.23
N ARG A 16 -1.95 -0.42 -6.48
CA ARG A 16 -0.69 0.25 -6.83
C ARG A 16 -0.70 1.71 -6.39
N SER A 17 -1.82 2.41 -6.61
CA SER A 17 -2.00 3.78 -6.18
C SER A 17 -1.91 3.91 -4.66
N TYR A 18 -2.52 2.98 -3.92
CA TYR A 18 -2.42 2.91 -2.46
C TYR A 18 -0.96 2.81 -1.99
N GLU A 19 -0.18 1.86 -2.52
CA GLU A 19 1.23 1.70 -2.15
C GLU A 19 2.06 2.95 -2.48
N LEU A 20 1.79 3.61 -3.61
CA LEU A 20 2.48 4.85 -3.98
C LEU A 20 2.17 6.02 -3.03
N ILE A 21 0.96 6.07 -2.48
CA ILE A 21 0.59 7.07 -1.48
C ILE A 21 1.29 6.78 -0.14
N LEU A 22 1.37 5.51 0.26
CA LEU A 22 2.13 5.12 1.46
C LEU A 22 3.62 5.41 1.32
N LYS A 23 4.19 5.15 0.14
CA LYS A 23 5.54 5.55 -0.23
C LYS A 23 5.77 7.05 0.00
N ASP A 24 4.85 7.89 -0.46
CA ASP A 24 4.93 9.35 -0.30
C ASP A 24 4.73 9.79 1.16
N LEU A 25 3.82 9.14 1.90
CA LEU A 25 3.61 9.35 3.33
C LEU A 25 4.87 9.05 4.14
N TYR A 26 5.47 7.88 3.93
CA TYR A 26 6.68 7.51 4.66
C TYR A 26 7.87 8.37 4.26
N GLN A 27 7.96 8.83 3.01
CA GLN A 27 8.96 9.83 2.63
C GLN A 27 8.73 11.16 3.35
N LEU A 28 7.48 11.62 3.46
CA LEU A 28 7.13 12.82 4.21
C LEU A 28 7.51 12.68 5.69
N PHE A 29 7.28 11.52 6.30
CA PHE A 29 7.68 11.26 7.68
C PHE A 29 9.20 11.28 7.85
N ALA A 30 9.95 10.73 6.89
CA ALA A 30 11.41 10.79 6.89
C ALA A 30 11.93 12.24 6.82
N ASP A 31 11.24 13.12 6.09
CA ASP A 31 11.61 14.52 5.96
C ASP A 31 11.22 15.35 7.19
N LYS A 32 10.07 15.06 7.80
CA LYS A 32 9.57 15.77 8.99
C LYS A 32 10.14 15.29 10.32
N ILE A 33 10.63 14.05 10.39
CA ILE A 33 11.18 13.44 11.62
C ILE A 33 12.64 13.00 11.36
N PRO A 34 13.60 13.94 11.30
CA PRO A 34 14.98 13.62 10.92
C PRO A 34 15.68 12.61 11.82
N THR A 35 15.27 12.50 13.09
CA THR A 35 15.83 11.54 14.05
C THR A 35 15.55 10.09 13.68
N GLU A 36 14.47 9.83 12.94
CA GLU A 36 14.03 8.50 12.49
C GLU A 36 14.01 8.40 10.96
N LYS A 37 14.79 9.24 10.29
CA LYS A 37 14.81 9.36 8.83
C LYS A 37 15.05 8.02 8.12
N GLU A 38 16.05 7.26 8.55
CA GLU A 38 16.41 6.00 7.88
C GLU A 38 15.33 4.92 8.05
N PHE A 39 14.63 4.92 9.19
CA PHE A 39 13.50 4.02 9.42
C PHE A 39 12.38 4.29 8.41
N TRP A 40 11.95 5.55 8.31
CA TRP A 40 10.88 5.96 7.40
C TRP A 40 11.27 5.86 5.92
N LYS A 41 12.51 6.20 5.57
CA LYS A 41 13.03 6.07 4.20
C LYS A 41 13.03 4.61 3.74
N LYS A 42 13.37 3.67 4.63
CA LYS A 42 13.34 2.24 4.32
C LYS A 42 11.92 1.77 4.00
N LEU A 43 10.93 2.14 4.81
CA LEU A 43 9.52 1.82 4.54
C LEU A 43 9.06 2.43 3.20
N SER A 44 9.41 3.69 2.94
CA SER A 44 9.11 4.35 1.66
C SER A 44 9.68 3.57 0.45
N GLU A 45 10.94 3.15 0.52
CA GLU A 45 11.58 2.37 -0.55
C GLU A 45 10.92 1.00 -0.76
N GLU A 46 10.47 0.37 0.34
CA GLU A 46 9.74 -0.90 0.33
C GLU A 46 8.36 -0.74 -0.35
N GLU A 47 7.60 0.32 -0.03
CA GLU A 47 6.31 0.58 -0.70
C GLU A 47 6.45 0.91 -2.19
N ASN A 48 7.52 1.61 -2.58
CA ASN A 48 7.80 1.81 -4.00
C ASN A 48 8.01 0.49 -4.75
N LYS A 49 8.63 -0.49 -4.09
CA LYS A 49 8.87 -1.83 -4.64
C LYS A 49 7.56 -2.63 -4.71
N HIS A 50 6.68 -2.48 -3.72
CA HIS A 50 5.33 -3.07 -3.75
C HIS A 50 4.51 -2.55 -4.94
N ALA A 51 4.48 -1.22 -5.14
CA ALA A 51 3.84 -0.60 -6.29
C ALA A 51 4.38 -1.15 -7.62
N TYR A 52 5.70 -1.34 -7.73
CA TYR A 52 6.32 -1.92 -8.91
C TYR A 52 5.89 -3.38 -9.15
N TRP A 53 5.76 -4.20 -8.10
CA TRP A 53 5.26 -5.57 -8.25
C TRP A 53 3.83 -5.61 -8.79
N LEU A 54 2.97 -4.72 -8.28
CA LEU A 54 1.58 -4.59 -8.75
C LEU A 54 1.51 -4.12 -10.20
N GLU A 55 2.38 -3.19 -10.60
CA GLU A 55 2.49 -2.74 -11.99
C GLU A 55 2.87 -3.89 -12.93
N VAL A 56 3.91 -4.65 -12.60
CA VAL A 56 4.35 -5.82 -13.38
C VAL A 56 3.24 -6.88 -13.45
N LEU A 57 2.54 -7.10 -12.34
CA LEU A 57 1.42 -8.04 -12.29
C LEU A 57 0.27 -7.58 -13.21
N ASN A 58 -0.12 -6.30 -13.14
CA ASN A 58 -1.15 -5.71 -14.00
C ASN A 58 -0.80 -5.85 -15.50
N MET A 59 0.44 -5.54 -15.88
CA MET A 59 0.92 -5.72 -17.26
C MET A 59 0.82 -7.17 -17.75
N ASN A 60 1.01 -8.16 -16.87
CA ASN A 60 0.91 -9.57 -17.23
C ASN A 60 -0.54 -10.03 -17.43
N ILE A 61 -1.49 -9.45 -16.71
CA ILE A 61 -2.92 -9.74 -16.77
C ILE A 61 -3.56 -9.13 -18.01
N GLN A 62 -3.22 -7.88 -18.31
CA GLN A 62 -3.71 -7.20 -19.52
C GLN A 62 -3.29 -7.95 -20.79
N LYS A 63 -2.11 -8.58 -20.80
CA LYS A 63 -1.68 -9.46 -21.90
C LYS A 63 -2.52 -10.73 -22.03
N ARG A 64 -3.20 -11.17 -20.97
CA ARG A 64 -4.03 -12.38 -20.91
C ARG A 64 -5.54 -12.06 -20.99
N ASP A 65 -5.93 -10.80 -21.12
CA ASP A 65 -7.32 -10.31 -21.22
C ASP A 65 -8.22 -10.76 -20.05
N ILE A 66 -7.67 -10.79 -18.84
CA ILE A 66 -8.39 -11.13 -17.60
C ILE A 66 -8.92 -9.84 -16.96
N SER A 67 -10.24 -9.76 -16.73
CA SER A 67 -10.87 -8.70 -15.94
C SER A 67 -11.09 -9.19 -14.50
N LEU A 68 -10.65 -8.41 -13.51
CA LEU A 68 -10.90 -8.68 -12.09
C LEU A 68 -12.10 -7.91 -11.54
N ASN A 69 -12.57 -6.87 -12.24
CA ASN A 69 -13.50 -5.89 -11.67
C ASN A 69 -14.94 -6.41 -11.55
N ASP A 70 -15.28 -7.52 -12.21
CA ASP A 70 -16.60 -8.15 -12.14
C ASP A 70 -16.69 -9.24 -11.06
N ASP A 71 -15.60 -9.47 -10.32
CA ASP A 71 -15.53 -10.51 -9.30
C ASP A 71 -15.82 -9.91 -7.91
N GLU A 72 -16.92 -10.33 -7.31
CA GLU A 72 -17.43 -9.84 -6.01
C GLU A 72 -16.44 -10.04 -4.85
N ARG A 73 -15.38 -10.85 -5.03
CA ARG A 73 -14.28 -10.97 -4.06
C ARG A 73 -13.52 -9.65 -3.89
N PHE A 74 -13.49 -8.79 -4.90
CA PHE A 74 -12.78 -7.52 -4.86
C PHE A 74 -13.70 -6.39 -4.40
N ASN A 75 -13.57 -6.02 -3.12
CA ASN A 75 -14.29 -4.89 -2.55
C ASN A 75 -13.66 -3.56 -2.99
N LEU A 76 -13.86 -3.18 -4.25
CA LEU A 76 -13.39 -1.90 -4.82
C LEU A 76 -13.74 -0.67 -3.94
N PRO A 77 -14.96 -0.56 -3.36
CA PRO A 77 -15.27 0.53 -2.44
C PRO A 77 -14.32 0.60 -1.24
N LEU A 78 -13.93 -0.55 -0.67
CA LEU A 78 -13.00 -0.61 0.46
C LEU A 78 -11.59 -0.16 0.05
N ILE A 79 -11.12 -0.54 -1.14
CA ILE A 79 -9.80 -0.11 -1.62
C ILE A 79 -9.79 1.40 -1.85
N LYS A 80 -10.85 1.92 -2.47
CA LYS A 80 -10.99 3.35 -2.72
C LYS A 80 -11.04 4.15 -1.42
N SER A 81 -11.77 3.69 -0.41
CA SER A 81 -11.84 4.39 0.87
C SER A 81 -10.52 4.37 1.63
N SER A 82 -9.80 3.22 1.66
CA SER A 82 -8.44 3.16 2.21
C SER A 82 -7.48 4.09 1.47
N THR A 83 -7.56 4.13 0.15
CA THR A 83 -6.74 5.02 -0.70
C THR A 83 -7.01 6.48 -0.43
N GLU A 84 -8.27 6.87 -0.33
CA GLU A 84 -8.62 8.25 -0.05
C GLU A 84 -8.19 8.68 1.35
N HIS A 85 -8.38 7.83 2.35
CA HIS A 85 -7.92 8.09 3.70
C HIS A 85 -6.40 8.33 3.78
N ALA A 86 -5.61 7.54 3.04
CA ALA A 86 -4.16 7.73 2.97
C ALA A 86 -3.77 9.06 2.26
N LYS A 87 -4.51 9.47 1.23
CA LYS A 87 -4.28 10.77 0.56
C LYS A 87 -4.61 11.94 1.48
N GLU A 88 -5.74 11.88 2.16
CA GLU A 88 -6.15 12.91 3.12
C GLU A 88 -5.09 13.06 4.21
N ALA A 89 -4.61 11.95 4.76
CA ALA A 89 -3.53 11.96 5.75
C ALA A 89 -2.24 12.55 5.19
N LEU A 90 -1.85 12.25 3.95
CA LEU A 90 -0.67 12.84 3.31
C LEU A 90 -0.80 14.36 3.22
N GLU A 91 -1.97 14.85 2.81
CA GLU A 91 -2.24 16.27 2.71
C GLU A 91 -2.23 16.94 4.10
N ASP A 92 -2.86 16.34 5.10
CA ASP A 92 -2.94 16.89 6.45
C ASP A 92 -1.56 16.91 7.12
N PHE A 93 -0.84 15.79 7.12
CA PHE A 93 0.50 15.70 7.69
C PHE A 93 1.50 16.60 6.98
N SER A 94 1.29 16.93 5.70
CA SER A 94 2.16 17.90 5.00
C SER A 94 2.05 19.31 5.58
N LYS A 95 0.88 19.67 6.13
CA LYS A 95 0.57 21.04 6.60
C LYS A 95 0.78 21.24 8.11
N MET A 96 0.79 20.18 8.91
CA MET A 96 0.93 20.26 10.36
C MET A 96 2.33 19.90 10.86
N GLU A 97 2.64 20.29 12.09
CA GLU A 97 3.76 19.70 12.84
C GLU A 97 3.42 18.25 13.16
N LEU A 98 4.39 17.35 12.96
CA LEU A 98 4.20 15.91 13.10
C LEU A 98 5.15 15.37 14.15
N THR A 99 4.61 14.69 15.17
CA THR A 99 5.43 13.99 16.16
C THR A 99 5.74 12.57 15.69
N LEU A 100 6.81 11.99 16.24
CA LEU A 100 7.13 10.58 15.99
C LEU A 100 5.98 9.66 16.41
N PHE A 101 5.37 9.93 17.56
CA PHE A 101 4.26 9.13 18.08
C PHE A 101 3.06 9.15 17.13
N ASP A 102 2.64 10.33 16.67
CA ASP A 102 1.51 10.47 15.75
C ASP A 102 1.78 9.73 14.42
N ALA A 103 3.00 9.85 13.89
CA ALA A 103 3.40 9.17 12.66
C ALA A 103 3.39 7.63 12.81
N LEU A 104 3.91 7.10 13.93
CA LEU A 104 3.93 5.67 14.21
C LEU A 104 2.53 5.10 14.44
N VAL A 105 1.67 5.81 15.18
CA VAL A 105 0.28 5.39 15.39
C VAL A 105 -0.46 5.33 14.05
N PHE A 106 -0.34 6.37 13.23
CA PHE A 106 -0.98 6.37 11.91
C PHE A 106 -0.44 5.25 11.01
N ALA A 107 0.88 5.09 10.93
CA ALA A 107 1.50 4.04 10.13
C ALA A 107 1.04 2.64 10.57
N LYS A 108 0.97 2.41 11.89
CA LYS A 108 0.46 1.16 12.45
C LYS A 108 -0.98 0.89 12.04
N ASP A 109 -1.86 1.87 12.17
CA ASP A 109 -3.27 1.73 11.83
C ASP A 109 -3.46 1.39 10.35
N VAL A 110 -2.71 2.06 9.48
CA VAL A 110 -2.70 1.81 8.02
C VAL A 110 -2.31 0.36 7.72
N GLU A 111 -1.15 -0.09 8.18
CA GLU A 111 -0.59 -1.41 7.89
C GLU A 111 -1.48 -2.53 8.46
N ASN A 112 -1.95 -2.38 9.71
CA ASN A 112 -2.85 -3.35 10.33
C ASN A 112 -4.19 -3.42 9.62
N SER A 113 -4.72 -2.30 9.14
CA SER A 113 -6.01 -2.30 8.43
C SER A 113 -5.95 -3.17 7.17
N MET A 114 -4.81 -3.22 6.47
CA MET A 114 -4.63 -4.04 5.27
C MET A 114 -4.62 -5.53 5.61
N ILE A 115 -3.99 -5.90 6.73
CA ILE A 115 -3.93 -7.27 7.24
C ILE A 115 -5.32 -7.74 7.71
N GLU A 116 -5.98 -6.96 8.56
CA GLU A 116 -7.28 -7.30 9.16
C GLU A 116 -8.39 -7.43 8.11
N LYS A 117 -8.36 -6.59 7.08
CA LYS A 117 -9.31 -6.63 5.96
C LYS A 117 -9.04 -7.77 4.98
N LYS A 118 -8.00 -8.61 5.22
CA LYS A 118 -7.59 -9.73 4.35
C LYS A 118 -7.38 -9.28 2.90
N PHE A 119 -6.82 -8.09 2.73
CA PHE A 119 -6.82 -7.35 1.48
C PHE A 119 -6.12 -8.10 0.33
N PHE A 120 -5.13 -8.93 0.65
CA PHE A 120 -4.38 -9.74 -0.31
C PHE A 120 -5.01 -11.12 -0.55
N GLU A 121 -5.76 -11.66 0.42
CA GLU A 121 -6.28 -13.04 0.36
C GLU A 121 -7.39 -13.20 -0.69
N VAL A 122 -8.09 -12.12 -1.02
CA VAL A 122 -9.16 -12.11 -2.04
C VAL A 122 -8.66 -12.43 -3.45
N PHE A 123 -7.35 -12.27 -3.70
CA PHE A 123 -6.71 -12.56 -4.97
C PHE A 123 -6.26 -14.02 -5.11
N TYR A 124 -6.33 -14.81 -4.05
CA TYR A 124 -5.87 -16.19 -4.09
C TYR A 124 -6.72 -17.05 -5.04
N GLY A 125 -6.03 -17.92 -5.78
CA GLY A 125 -6.64 -18.82 -6.75
C GLY A 125 -6.91 -18.20 -8.13
N ILE A 126 -6.51 -16.93 -8.39
CA ILE A 126 -6.53 -16.39 -9.75
C ILE A 126 -5.49 -17.10 -10.64
N SER A 127 -4.25 -17.20 -10.15
CA SER A 127 -3.17 -17.97 -10.75
C SER A 127 -1.97 -18.04 -9.79
N ASP A 128 -1.05 -18.98 -10.04
CA ASP A 128 0.17 -19.12 -9.22
C ASP A 128 1.00 -17.82 -9.15
N ASP A 129 1.04 -17.05 -10.23
CA ASP A 129 1.75 -15.76 -10.30
C ASP A 129 1.12 -14.73 -9.33
N PHE A 130 -0.22 -14.66 -9.27
CA PHE A 130 -0.94 -13.79 -8.34
C PHE A 130 -0.72 -14.23 -6.90
N ASP A 131 -0.95 -15.51 -6.63
CA ASP A 131 -0.82 -16.06 -5.28
C ASP A 131 0.56 -15.76 -4.71
N ARG A 132 1.61 -15.87 -5.54
CA ARG A 132 2.97 -15.55 -5.14
C ARG A 132 3.16 -14.07 -4.81
N VAL A 133 2.72 -13.17 -5.69
CA VAL A 133 2.88 -11.71 -5.47
C VAL A 133 2.07 -11.26 -4.25
N MET A 134 0.84 -11.74 -4.11
CA MET A 134 -0.06 -11.34 -3.03
C MET A 134 0.36 -11.88 -1.66
N LYS A 135 0.92 -13.10 -1.62
CA LYS A 135 1.55 -13.61 -0.39
C LYS A 135 2.76 -12.78 0.00
N LEU A 136 3.60 -12.42 -0.97
CA LEU A 136 4.78 -11.59 -0.70
C LEU A 136 4.41 -10.19 -0.20
N LEU A 137 3.42 -9.54 -0.81
CA LEU A 137 2.90 -8.26 -0.33
C LEU A 137 2.42 -8.38 1.11
N LYS A 138 1.58 -9.38 1.40
CA LYS A 138 1.10 -9.65 2.76
C LYS A 138 2.25 -9.83 3.76
N GLU A 139 3.24 -10.66 3.43
CA GLU A 139 4.40 -10.92 4.30
C GLU A 139 5.24 -9.66 4.56
N GLU A 140 5.43 -8.79 3.57
CA GLU A 140 6.17 -7.55 3.77
C GLU A 140 5.36 -6.54 4.58
N THR A 141 4.06 -6.35 4.30
CA THR A 141 3.14 -5.52 5.12
C THR A 141 3.11 -5.98 6.58
N GLU A 142 3.10 -7.29 6.85
CA GLU A 142 3.21 -7.83 8.21
C GLU A 142 4.52 -7.42 8.89
N LYS A 143 5.66 -7.51 8.18
CA LYS A 143 6.96 -7.04 8.70
C LYS A 143 7.03 -5.52 8.87
N HIS A 144 6.27 -4.76 8.10
CA HIS A 144 6.16 -3.30 8.27
C HIS A 144 5.48 -3.01 9.59
N SER A 145 4.29 -3.61 9.80
CA SER A 145 3.54 -3.50 11.05
C SER A 145 4.39 -3.90 12.26
N GLU A 146 5.06 -5.05 12.23
CA GLU A 146 5.94 -5.51 13.31
C GLU A 146 7.02 -4.48 13.66
N ARG A 147 7.74 -3.96 12.67
CA ARG A 147 8.79 -2.94 12.88
C ARG A 147 8.24 -1.63 13.43
N ILE A 148 7.05 -1.23 12.99
CA ILE A 148 6.38 -0.02 13.49
C ILE A 148 5.92 -0.23 14.94
N GLU A 149 5.40 -1.41 15.28
CA GLU A 149 5.00 -1.75 16.64
C GLU A 149 6.18 -1.79 17.61
N GLU A 150 7.30 -2.39 17.20
CA GLU A 150 8.55 -2.39 17.97
C GLU A 150 9.00 -0.95 18.25
N LYS A 151 9.01 -0.10 17.22
CA LYS A 151 9.40 1.31 17.35
C LYS A 151 8.44 2.11 18.26
N LEU A 152 7.14 1.85 18.15
CA LEU A 152 6.13 2.50 18.98
C LEU A 152 6.25 2.10 20.46
N ALA A 153 6.68 0.87 20.75
CA ALA A 153 6.93 0.41 22.12
C ALA A 153 8.17 1.06 22.77
N GLU A 154 9.05 1.66 21.98
CA GLU A 154 10.23 2.42 22.45
C GLU A 154 9.93 3.89 22.78
N CYS A 155 8.74 4.39 22.41
CA CYS A 155 8.29 5.77 22.66
C CYS A 155 7.78 5.97 24.09
#